data_AF-A0A6P2D2A1-F1
#
_entry.id   AF-A0A6P2D2A1-F1
#
_cell.length_a   1.000
_cell.length_b   1.000
_cell.length_c   1.000
_cell.angle_alpha   90.00
_cell.angle_beta   90.00
_cell.angle_gamma   90.00
#
_symmetry.space_group_name_H-M   'P 1'
#
loop_
_entity.id
_entity.type
_entity.pdbx_description
1 polymer ?
#
loop_
_entity_poly.entity_id
_entity_poly.type
_entity_poly.pdbx_seq_one_letter_code
_entity_poly.pdbx_strand_id
1 'polypeptide(L)'
;MHSDEADRFFLSPHEPKPEDRPVSVLYLLRRDIYQCMGRDPDSGNEYVFTEEGTGKNLNTRALWPGAMTIMAGIDLLAKFFTGDDKPGKAGERFNCFLKEYFPKLDEEHRIPLYKLRNSLMHAFGLYSEDKDEQYKFSLSFRESQRLVTSLRADEYNVDLEQLRLQFEEAVNSYKAALESEPDVEKRQQLQAHFDVKVNKYGFINLKMI
;
A
#
# COMPACT_ATOMS: atom_id res chain seq x y z
N MET A 1 -3.57 -13.23 23.58
CA MET A 1 -3.21 -11.89 24.10
C MET A 1 -2.33 -11.28 23.02
N HIS A 2 -2.78 -10.20 22.38
CA HIS A 2 -1.99 -9.54 21.33
C HIS A 2 -0.70 -8.97 21.95
N SER A 3 0.41 -9.01 21.21
CA SER A 3 1.59 -8.25 21.62
C SER A 3 1.31 -6.76 21.40
N ASP A 4 1.71 -5.91 22.35
CA ASP A 4 1.66 -4.44 22.24
C ASP A 4 2.27 -3.93 20.91
N GLU A 5 3.21 -4.69 20.35
CA GLU A 5 3.85 -4.42 19.07
C GLU A 5 2.92 -4.53 17.87
N ALA A 6 1.99 -5.50 17.84
CA ALA A 6 1.03 -5.63 16.76
C ALA A 6 0.08 -4.42 16.71
N ASP A 7 -0.46 -4.04 17.86
CA ASP A 7 -1.34 -2.86 17.96
C ASP A 7 -0.62 -1.58 17.54
N ARG A 8 0.65 -1.42 17.94
CA ARG A 8 1.48 -0.28 17.52
C ARG A 8 1.84 -0.33 16.03
N PHE A 9 2.09 -1.51 15.46
CA PHE A 9 2.42 -1.66 14.05
C PHE A 9 1.23 -1.27 13.16
N PHE A 10 0.02 -1.67 13.55
CA PHE A 10 -1.22 -1.40 12.83
C PHE A 10 -1.94 -0.11 13.27
N LEU A 11 -1.26 0.78 14.00
CA LEU A 11 -1.81 2.06 14.44
C LEU A 11 -2.49 2.79 13.26
N SER A 12 -3.69 3.30 13.51
CA SER A 12 -4.46 4.05 12.51
C SER A 12 -3.69 5.30 12.09
N PRO A 13 -3.62 5.64 10.79
CA PRO A 13 -2.92 6.83 10.31
C PRO A 13 -3.57 8.14 10.81
N HIS A 14 -4.81 8.07 11.29
CA HIS A 14 -5.56 9.19 11.87
C HIS A 14 -5.22 9.48 13.33
N GLU A 15 -4.50 8.57 13.99
CA GLU A 15 -4.06 8.77 15.36
C GLU A 15 -2.85 9.71 15.40
N PRO A 16 -2.74 10.55 16.45
CA PRO A 16 -1.57 11.39 16.65
C PRO A 16 -0.28 10.59 16.60
N LYS A 17 0.74 11.16 15.97
CA LYS A 17 2.06 10.53 15.87
C LYS A 17 2.64 10.36 17.28
N PRO A 18 3.12 9.16 17.64
CA PRO A 18 3.87 8.98 18.88
C PRO A 18 5.18 9.78 18.86
N GLU A 19 5.43 10.58 19.90
CA GLU A 19 6.60 11.48 19.97
C GLU A 19 7.81 10.85 20.68
N ASP A 20 7.58 9.90 21.59
CA ASP A 20 8.56 9.39 22.56
C ASP A 20 9.04 7.97 22.27
N ARG A 21 8.65 7.39 21.12
CA ARG A 21 8.92 6.00 20.78
C ARG A 21 9.11 5.76 19.28
N PRO A 22 9.77 4.66 18.88
CA PRO A 22 9.83 4.24 17.48
C PRO A 22 8.44 4.17 16.85
N VAL A 23 8.33 4.67 15.62
CA VAL A 23 7.07 4.78 14.89
C VAL A 23 6.97 3.67 13.86
N SER A 24 5.77 3.08 13.72
CA SER A 24 5.53 2.02 12.73
C SER A 24 5.78 2.52 11.30
N VAL A 25 6.53 1.75 10.52
CA VAL A 25 6.74 2.03 9.09
C VAL A 25 5.41 1.98 8.35
N LEU A 26 4.54 1.03 8.68
CA LEU A 26 3.20 0.93 8.08
C LEU A 26 2.35 2.16 8.40
N TYR A 27 2.38 2.63 9.65
CA TYR A 27 1.69 3.85 10.06
C TYR A 27 2.15 5.06 9.23
N LEU A 28 3.46 5.24 9.07
CA LEU A 28 4.02 6.34 8.30
C LEU A 28 3.64 6.27 6.83
N LEU A 29 3.79 5.09 6.20
CA LEU A 29 3.38 4.89 4.81
C LEU A 29 1.90 5.23 4.61
N ARG A 30 1.02 4.80 5.52
CA ARG A 30 -0.41 5.11 5.46
C ARG A 30 -0.65 6.62 5.55
N ARG A 31 0.05 7.35 6.42
CA ARG A 31 -0.05 8.82 6.50
C ARG A 31 0.44 9.52 5.24
N ASP A 32 1.57 9.09 4.70
CA ASP A 32 2.14 9.64 3.47
C ASP A 32 1.20 9.39 2.28
N ILE A 33 0.51 8.24 2.25
CA ILE A 33 -0.53 7.95 1.25
C ILE A 33 -1.67 8.98 1.35
N TYR A 34 -2.19 9.27 2.55
CA TYR A 34 -3.22 10.29 2.72
C TYR A 34 -2.77 11.65 2.20
N GLN A 35 -1.55 12.08 2.57
CA GLN A 35 -0.98 13.34 2.09
C GLN A 35 -0.85 13.39 0.57
N CYS A 36 -0.33 12.32 -0.05
CA CYS A 36 -0.22 12.22 -1.52
C CYS A 36 -1.59 12.28 -2.22
N MET A 37 -2.65 11.79 -1.57
CA MET A 37 -4.03 11.89 -2.07
C MET A 37 -4.67 13.26 -1.81
N GLY A 38 -3.90 14.24 -1.35
CA GLY A 38 -4.39 15.58 -1.02
C GLY A 38 -5.30 15.58 0.21
N ARG A 39 -5.04 14.70 1.18
CA ARG A 39 -5.81 14.60 2.42
C ARG A 39 -4.93 14.79 3.64
N ASP A 40 -5.49 15.42 4.66
CA ASP A 40 -4.89 15.46 5.99
C ASP A 40 -4.93 14.06 6.63
N PRO A 41 -3.78 13.47 7.01
CA PRO A 41 -3.76 12.18 7.64
C PRO A 41 -4.44 12.16 9.00
N ASP A 42 -4.51 13.26 9.75
CA ASP A 42 -5.13 13.27 11.09
C ASP A 42 -6.66 13.24 10.98
N SER A 43 -7.23 14.06 10.09
CA SER A 43 -8.69 14.17 9.93
C SER A 43 -9.28 13.33 8.79
N GLY A 44 -8.46 12.88 7.84
CA GLY A 44 -8.90 12.23 6.60
C GLY A 44 -9.54 13.19 5.58
N ASN A 45 -9.72 14.46 5.94
CA ASN A 45 -10.35 15.48 5.11
C ASN A 45 -9.45 15.88 3.95
N GLU A 46 -10.05 16.28 2.82
CA GLU A 46 -9.28 16.83 1.71
C GLU A 46 -8.72 18.20 2.09
N TYR A 47 -7.48 18.45 1.67
CA TYR A 47 -6.94 19.79 1.70
C TYR A 47 -7.71 20.67 0.71
N VAL A 48 -8.15 21.83 1.18
CA VAL A 48 -8.77 22.85 0.34
C VAL A 48 -7.77 23.98 0.18
N PHE A 49 -7.09 23.99 -0.96
CA PHE A 49 -6.23 25.10 -1.36
C PHE A 49 -6.88 25.82 -2.51
N THR A 50 -7.23 27.08 -2.32
CA THR A 50 -7.74 27.94 -3.38
C THR A 50 -6.67 28.94 -3.77
N GLU A 51 -6.39 29.03 -5.06
CA GLU A 51 -5.53 30.10 -5.61
C GLU A 51 -6.17 31.46 -5.30
N GLU A 52 -5.36 32.35 -4.71
CA GLU A 52 -5.78 33.69 -4.36
C GLU A 52 -6.11 34.49 -5.63
N GLY A 53 -7.30 35.10 -5.67
CA GLY A 53 -7.78 35.88 -6.82
C GLY A 53 -8.56 35.12 -7.89
N THR A 54 -8.32 33.81 -8.09
CA THR A 54 -9.09 33.01 -9.06
C THR A 54 -10.12 32.10 -8.39
N GLY A 55 -9.91 31.75 -7.12
CA GLY A 55 -10.74 30.78 -6.39
C GLY A 55 -10.59 29.35 -6.93
N LYS A 56 -9.65 29.10 -7.84
CA LYS A 56 -9.44 27.78 -8.42
C LYS A 56 -8.85 26.86 -7.38
N ASN A 57 -9.42 25.67 -7.23
CA ASN A 57 -8.88 24.63 -6.36
C ASN A 57 -7.53 24.14 -6.94
N LEU A 58 -6.46 24.30 -6.18
CA LEU A 58 -5.14 23.79 -6.52
C LEU A 58 -5.13 22.29 -6.22
N ASN A 59 -5.05 21.48 -7.28
CA ASN A 59 -4.93 20.04 -7.12
C ASN A 59 -3.55 19.71 -6.53
N THR A 60 -3.50 19.41 -5.23
CA THR A 60 -2.27 19.08 -4.50
C THR A 60 -1.95 17.59 -4.51
N ARG A 61 -2.68 16.79 -5.28
CA ARG A 61 -2.48 15.33 -5.33
C ARG A 61 -1.20 14.97 -6.05
N ALA A 62 -0.34 14.23 -5.36
CA ALA A 62 0.88 13.66 -5.89
C ALA A 62 0.64 12.19 -6.23
N LEU A 63 -0.01 11.93 -7.37
CA LEU A 63 -0.45 10.56 -7.74
C LEU A 63 0.73 9.59 -7.88
N TRP A 64 1.80 9.99 -8.59
CA TRP A 64 2.95 9.10 -8.80
C TRP A 64 3.66 8.72 -7.49
N PRO A 65 4.03 9.67 -6.60
CA PRO A 65 4.52 9.31 -5.27
C PRO A 65 3.51 8.49 -4.46
N GLY A 66 2.23 8.84 -4.50
CA GLY A 66 1.18 8.10 -3.81
C GLY A 66 1.08 6.63 -4.23
N ALA A 67 1.15 6.36 -5.54
CA ALA A 67 1.18 4.99 -6.06
C ALA A 67 2.41 4.23 -5.55
N MET A 68 3.60 4.86 -5.57
CA MET A 68 4.81 4.24 -5.02
C MET A 68 4.66 3.91 -3.54
N THR A 69 4.13 4.83 -2.73
CA THR A 69 3.95 4.62 -1.29
C THR A 69 2.96 3.49 -1.01
N ILE A 70 1.87 3.38 -1.78
CA ILE A 70 0.95 2.23 -1.65
C ILE A 70 1.66 0.92 -2.02
N MET A 71 2.40 0.88 -3.14
CA MET A 71 3.15 -0.32 -3.52
C MET A 71 4.19 -0.73 -2.47
N ALA A 72 4.87 0.24 -1.84
CA ALA A 72 5.79 -0.01 -0.74
C ALA A 72 5.08 -0.58 0.50
N GLY A 73 3.88 -0.10 0.82
CA GLY A 73 3.03 -0.65 1.87
C GLY A 73 2.62 -2.10 1.60
N ILE A 74 2.23 -2.40 0.36
CA ILE A 74 1.90 -3.78 -0.06
C ILE A 74 3.14 -4.67 0.01
N ASP A 75 4.30 -4.23 -0.50
CA ASP A 75 5.57 -4.98 -0.43
C ASP A 75 6.00 -5.23 1.03
N LEU A 76 5.77 -4.26 1.93
CA LEU A 76 6.02 -4.42 3.36
C LEU A 76 5.15 -5.55 3.92
N LEU A 77 3.83 -5.46 3.75
CA LEU A 77 2.91 -6.48 4.29
C LEU A 77 3.11 -7.84 3.65
N ALA A 78 3.48 -7.92 2.37
CA ALA A 78 3.81 -9.16 1.70
C ALA A 78 5.00 -9.89 2.36
N LYS A 79 6.01 -9.16 2.86
CA LYS A 79 7.11 -9.75 3.65
C LYS A 79 6.64 -10.30 4.98
N PHE A 80 5.72 -9.60 5.65
CA PHE A 80 5.13 -10.04 6.91
C PHE A 80 4.24 -11.27 6.70
N PHE A 81 3.40 -11.27 5.67
CA PHE A 81 2.52 -12.37 5.34
C PHE A 81 3.29 -13.66 5.00
N THR A 82 4.30 -13.57 4.15
CA THR A 82 5.06 -14.74 3.69
C THR A 82 6.19 -15.16 4.62
N GLY A 83 6.57 -14.33 5.60
CA GLY A 83 7.75 -14.56 6.43
C GLY A 83 9.07 -14.51 5.68
N ASP A 84 9.07 -14.15 4.39
CA ASP A 84 10.24 -14.17 3.52
C ASP A 84 10.67 -12.75 3.11
N ASP A 85 11.98 -12.53 3.07
CA ASP A 85 12.61 -11.31 2.58
C ASP A 85 13.84 -11.59 1.69
N LYS A 86 13.97 -12.83 1.19
CA LYS A 86 15.03 -13.19 0.26
C LYS A 86 15.01 -12.31 -1.00
N PRO A 87 16.18 -11.93 -1.53
CA PRO A 87 16.29 -11.26 -2.82
C PRO A 87 15.65 -12.08 -3.95
N GLY A 88 15.15 -11.42 -4.99
CA GLY A 88 14.53 -12.08 -6.15
C GLY A 88 13.12 -12.63 -5.94
N LYS A 89 12.60 -12.62 -4.71
CA LYS A 89 11.28 -13.16 -4.35
C LYS A 89 10.20 -12.08 -4.16
N ALA A 90 10.50 -10.82 -4.44
CA ALA A 90 9.57 -9.70 -4.23
C ALA A 90 8.26 -9.87 -5.00
N GLY A 91 8.33 -10.21 -6.30
CA GLY A 91 7.13 -10.39 -7.13
C GLY A 91 6.26 -11.57 -6.70
N GLU A 92 6.86 -12.67 -6.27
CA GLU A 92 6.12 -13.84 -5.74
C GLU A 92 5.38 -13.46 -4.46
N ARG A 93 6.06 -12.84 -3.50
CA ARG A 93 5.43 -12.39 -2.24
C ARG A 93 4.30 -11.39 -2.49
N PHE A 94 4.54 -10.42 -3.36
CA PHE A 94 3.55 -9.41 -3.74
C PHE A 94 2.29 -10.07 -4.29
N ASN A 95 2.43 -10.99 -5.26
CA ASN A 95 1.29 -11.71 -5.83
C ASN A 95 0.58 -12.62 -4.83
N CYS A 96 1.31 -13.32 -3.95
CA CYS A 96 0.71 -14.12 -2.88
C CYS A 96 -0.14 -13.25 -1.94
N PHE A 97 0.35 -12.07 -1.56
CA PHE A 97 -0.38 -11.14 -0.71
C PHE A 97 -1.63 -10.58 -1.41
N LEU A 98 -1.52 -10.17 -2.68
CA LEU A 98 -2.68 -9.70 -3.44
C LEU A 98 -3.74 -10.79 -3.59
N LYS A 99 -3.34 -12.03 -3.87
CA LYS A 99 -4.28 -13.15 -4.01
C LYS A 99 -5.10 -13.38 -2.73
N GLU A 100 -4.47 -13.21 -1.56
CA GLU A 100 -5.12 -13.43 -0.27
C GLU A 100 -5.98 -12.23 0.17
N TYR A 101 -5.46 -11.01 0.04
CA TYR A 101 -6.05 -9.83 0.68
C TYR A 101 -6.63 -8.79 -0.28
N PHE A 102 -6.58 -9.03 -1.60
CA PHE A 102 -7.28 -8.22 -2.61
C PHE A 102 -8.35 -9.08 -3.31
N PRO A 103 -9.41 -9.51 -2.60
CA PRO A 103 -10.39 -10.48 -3.12
C PRO A 103 -11.22 -9.94 -4.30
N LYS A 104 -11.27 -8.61 -4.46
CA LYS A 104 -11.96 -7.92 -5.56
C LYS A 104 -11.12 -7.88 -6.84
N LEU A 105 -9.88 -8.35 -6.79
CA LEU A 105 -8.94 -8.32 -7.89
C LEU A 105 -8.78 -9.73 -8.48
N ASP A 106 -9.37 -9.94 -9.64
CA ASP A 106 -9.18 -11.17 -10.39
C ASP A 106 -7.73 -11.36 -10.87
N GLU A 107 -7.43 -12.53 -11.42
CA GLU A 107 -6.08 -12.85 -11.88
C GLU A 107 -5.61 -11.96 -13.03
N GLU A 108 -6.51 -11.63 -13.95
CA GLU A 108 -6.23 -10.79 -15.12
C GLU A 108 -5.77 -9.38 -14.70
N HIS A 109 -6.35 -8.82 -13.63
CA HIS A 109 -6.01 -7.49 -13.14
C HIS A 109 -4.84 -7.48 -12.12
N ARG A 110 -4.47 -8.63 -11.52
CA ARG A 110 -3.26 -8.74 -10.68
C ARG A 110 -1.98 -8.56 -11.48
N ILE A 111 -1.93 -9.07 -12.71
CA ILE A 111 -0.74 -8.99 -13.58
C ILE A 111 -0.37 -7.52 -13.87
N PRO A 112 -1.28 -6.66 -14.38
CA PRO A 112 -1.00 -5.23 -14.56
C PRO A 112 -0.54 -4.53 -13.29
N LEU A 113 -1.09 -4.86 -12.12
CA LEU A 113 -0.66 -4.28 -10.84
C LEU A 113 0.78 -4.64 -10.47
N TYR A 114 1.15 -5.91 -10.67
CA TYR A 114 2.54 -6.35 -10.49
C TYR A 114 3.49 -5.65 -11.47
N LYS A 115 3.08 -5.50 -12.74
CA LYS A 115 3.84 -4.77 -13.77
C LYS A 115 4.00 -3.30 -13.42
N LEU A 116 2.94 -2.64 -12.94
CA LEU A 116 2.99 -1.27 -12.44
C LEU A 116 3.96 -1.15 -11.28
N ARG A 117 3.91 -2.07 -10.30
CA ARG A 117 4.86 -2.11 -9.17
C ARG A 117 6.31 -2.15 -9.66
N ASN A 118 6.62 -2.99 -10.65
CA ASN A 118 7.97 -3.05 -11.20
C ASN A 118 8.37 -1.75 -11.89
N SER A 119 7.50 -1.17 -12.70
CA SER A 119 7.75 0.10 -13.40
C SER A 119 8.02 1.24 -12.43
N LEU A 120 7.23 1.33 -11.36
CA LEU A 120 7.40 2.34 -10.32
C LEU A 120 8.70 2.14 -9.53
N MET A 121 9.01 0.91 -9.11
CA MET A 121 10.11 0.62 -8.18
C MET A 121 11.48 0.42 -8.84
N HIS A 122 11.51 0.10 -10.13
CA HIS A 122 12.76 -0.21 -10.84
C HIS A 122 13.04 0.71 -12.02
N ALA A 123 12.00 1.21 -12.70
CA ALA A 123 12.16 2.12 -13.84
C ALA A 123 11.79 3.58 -13.51
N PHE A 124 11.22 3.83 -12.32
CA PHE A 124 10.68 5.14 -11.92
C PHE A 124 9.71 5.73 -12.97
N GLY A 125 8.94 4.86 -13.62
CA GLY A 125 8.08 5.23 -14.74
C GLY A 125 6.74 4.51 -14.72
N LEU A 126 5.93 4.78 -15.74
CA LEU A 126 4.61 4.19 -15.96
C LEU A 126 4.61 3.27 -17.19
N TYR A 127 5.77 2.68 -17.47
CA TYR A 127 6.00 1.76 -18.58
C TYR A 127 6.74 0.52 -18.08
N SER A 128 6.27 -0.66 -18.48
CA SER A 128 6.88 -1.96 -18.21
C SER A 128 7.07 -2.68 -19.53
N GLU A 129 8.21 -3.33 -19.70
CA GLU A 129 8.50 -4.16 -20.87
C GLU A 129 9.16 -5.45 -20.41
N ASP A 130 8.52 -6.56 -20.75
CA ASP A 130 9.08 -7.90 -20.73
C ASP A 130 9.32 -8.37 -22.16
N LYS A 131 9.93 -9.55 -22.34
CA LYS A 131 10.41 -10.03 -23.65
C LYS A 131 9.37 -9.97 -24.78
N ASP A 132 8.09 -10.21 -24.48
CA ASP A 132 7.01 -10.28 -25.47
C ASP A 132 5.82 -9.36 -25.12
N GLU A 133 5.86 -8.63 -24.01
CA GLU A 133 4.72 -7.90 -23.47
C GLU A 133 5.11 -6.49 -23.04
N GLN A 134 4.32 -5.51 -23.46
CA GLN A 134 4.45 -4.13 -23.06
C GLN A 134 3.24 -3.72 -22.23
N TYR A 135 3.49 -2.90 -21.21
CA TYR A 135 2.47 -2.35 -20.33
C TYR A 135 2.70 -0.86 -20.19
N LYS A 136 1.66 -0.07 -20.48
CA LYS A 136 1.60 1.37 -20.31
C LYS A 136 0.54 1.69 -19.27
N PHE A 137 0.89 2.56 -18.33
CA PHE A 137 0.01 2.92 -17.23
C PHE A 137 -0.36 4.39 -17.26
N SER A 138 -1.64 4.68 -17.01
CA SER A 138 -2.09 5.97 -16.52
C SER A 138 -2.52 5.83 -15.06
N LEU A 139 -2.32 6.89 -14.28
CA LEU A 139 -2.80 6.96 -12.90
C LEU A 139 -3.95 7.96 -12.84
N SER A 140 -5.09 7.53 -12.32
CA SER A 140 -6.25 8.38 -12.08
C SER A 140 -6.58 8.48 -10.60
N PHE A 141 -7.49 9.38 -10.24
CA PHE A 141 -8.05 9.47 -8.90
C PHE A 141 -9.53 9.80 -9.00
N ARG A 142 -10.40 8.90 -8.52
CA ARG A 142 -11.87 9.02 -8.59
C ARG A 142 -12.47 9.03 -9.99
N GLU A 143 -11.75 8.49 -10.96
CA GLU A 143 -12.28 8.40 -12.33
C GLU A 143 -12.97 7.07 -12.59
N SER A 144 -12.68 6.05 -11.78
CA SER A 144 -13.27 4.71 -11.92
C SER A 144 -13.68 4.11 -10.57
N GLN A 145 -14.72 3.27 -10.60
CA GLN A 145 -15.06 2.39 -9.49
C GLN A 145 -14.21 1.11 -9.47
N ARG A 146 -13.43 0.86 -10.53
CA ARG A 146 -12.52 -0.29 -10.64
C ARG A 146 -11.09 0.13 -10.37
N LEU A 147 -10.36 -0.73 -9.67
CA LEU A 147 -8.94 -0.53 -9.39
C LEU A 147 -8.10 -0.48 -10.66
N VAL A 148 -8.28 -1.46 -11.54
CA VAL A 148 -7.61 -1.52 -12.85
C VAL A 148 -8.67 -1.49 -13.94
N THR A 149 -8.45 -0.70 -14.97
CA THR A 149 -9.28 -0.68 -16.18
C THR A 149 -8.36 -0.82 -17.39
N SER A 150 -8.58 -1.84 -18.23
CA SER A 150 -7.93 -1.91 -19.54
C SER A 150 -8.53 -0.86 -20.46
N LEU A 151 -7.68 0.01 -20.99
CA LEU A 151 -8.04 1.02 -21.99
C LEU A 151 -7.82 0.46 -23.41
N ARG A 152 -6.73 -0.31 -23.56
CA ARG A 152 -6.33 -1.06 -24.76
C ARG A 152 -5.60 -2.33 -24.34
N ALA A 153 -5.16 -3.12 -25.33
CA ALA A 153 -4.45 -4.38 -25.10
C ALA A 153 -3.22 -4.24 -24.16
N ASP A 154 -2.46 -3.14 -24.29
CA ASP A 154 -1.24 -2.84 -23.53
C ASP A 154 -1.37 -1.62 -22.60
N GLU A 155 -2.52 -0.94 -22.59
CA GLU A 155 -2.74 0.30 -21.84
C GLU A 155 -3.74 0.09 -20.71
N TYR A 156 -3.33 0.42 -19.49
CA TYR A 156 -4.11 0.24 -18.27
C TYR A 156 -4.19 1.54 -17.48
N ASN A 157 -5.39 1.86 -16.99
CA ASN A 157 -5.57 2.88 -15.98
C ASN A 157 -5.65 2.25 -14.59
N VAL A 158 -4.92 2.82 -13.63
CA VAL A 158 -5.00 2.44 -12.21
C VAL A 158 -5.57 3.59 -11.41
N ASP A 159 -6.72 3.37 -10.77
CA ASP A 159 -7.36 4.38 -9.92
C ASP A 159 -6.80 4.33 -8.50
N LEU A 160 -6.16 5.42 -8.07
CA LEU A 160 -5.45 5.46 -6.80
C LEU A 160 -6.37 5.56 -5.59
N GLU A 161 -7.61 6.04 -5.75
CA GLU A 161 -8.55 5.98 -4.64
C GLU A 161 -8.98 4.54 -4.39
N GLN A 162 -9.27 3.79 -5.46
CA GLN A 162 -9.55 2.35 -5.34
C GLN A 162 -8.35 1.57 -4.81
N LEU A 163 -7.13 1.90 -5.25
CA LEU A 163 -5.91 1.22 -4.81
C LEU A 163 -5.69 1.43 -3.30
N ARG A 164 -5.85 2.67 -2.83
CA ARG A 164 -5.78 3.00 -1.41
C ARG A 164 -6.87 2.29 -0.61
N LEU A 165 -8.12 2.31 -1.07
CA LEU A 165 -9.23 1.66 -0.37
C LEU A 165 -9.00 0.16 -0.20
N GLN A 166 -8.58 -0.53 -1.26
CA GLN A 166 -8.26 -1.96 -1.19
C GLN A 166 -7.01 -2.23 -0.35
N PHE A 167 -6.00 -1.36 -0.38
CA PHE A 167 -4.85 -1.47 0.52
C PHE A 167 -5.25 -1.35 2.00
N GLU A 168 -6.09 -0.39 2.35
CA GLU A 168 -6.60 -0.23 3.73
C GLU A 168 -7.47 -1.42 4.15
N GLU A 169 -8.29 -1.95 3.24
CA GLU A 169 -9.05 -3.20 3.46
C GLU A 169 -8.12 -4.40 3.69
N ALA A 170 -7.03 -4.50 2.93
CA ALA A 170 -6.00 -5.53 3.09
C ALA A 170 -5.24 -5.40 4.41
N VAL A 171 -4.90 -4.18 4.85
CA VAL A 171 -4.29 -3.92 6.17
C VAL A 171 -5.19 -4.45 7.28
N ASN A 172 -6.47 -4.10 7.25
CA ASN A 172 -7.43 -4.52 8.27
C ASN A 172 -7.67 -6.04 8.24
N SER A 173 -7.73 -6.63 7.05
CA SER A 173 -7.93 -8.06 6.87
C SER A 173 -6.71 -8.87 7.33
N TYR A 174 -5.49 -8.39 7.06
CA TYR A 174 -4.27 -9.02 7.55
C TYR A 174 -4.16 -8.92 9.08
N LYS A 175 -4.49 -7.76 9.66
CA LYS A 175 -4.58 -7.59 11.12
C LYS A 175 -5.58 -8.59 11.72
N ALA A 176 -6.79 -8.67 11.17
CA ALA A 176 -7.82 -9.58 11.64
C ALA A 176 -7.39 -11.05 11.52
N ALA A 177 -6.65 -11.43 10.47
CA ALA A 177 -6.12 -12.78 10.31
C ALA A 177 -5.08 -13.14 11.40
N LEU A 178 -4.22 -12.20 11.80
CA LEU A 178 -3.28 -12.42 12.92
C LEU A 178 -4.01 -12.74 14.23
N GLU A 179 -5.18 -12.15 14.44
CA GLU A 179 -6.00 -12.29 15.64
C GLU A 179 -6.88 -13.55 15.62
N SER A 180 -7.57 -13.74 14.51
CA SER A 180 -8.82 -14.50 14.46
C SER A 180 -8.92 -15.46 13.27
N GLU A 181 -7.83 -15.71 12.55
CA GLU A 181 -7.78 -16.75 11.52
C GLU A 181 -8.27 -18.11 12.09
N PRO A 182 -9.36 -18.68 11.54
CA PRO A 182 -9.94 -19.93 12.04
C PRO A 182 -9.02 -21.14 11.94
N ASP A 183 -8.17 -21.17 10.92
CA ASP A 183 -7.11 -22.18 10.81
C ASP A 183 -6.00 -21.87 11.82
N VAL A 184 -5.91 -22.69 12.86
CA VAL A 184 -4.96 -22.49 13.96
C VAL A 184 -3.50 -22.57 13.48
N GLU A 185 -3.19 -23.46 12.53
CA GLU A 185 -1.84 -23.62 12.00
C GLU A 185 -1.44 -22.39 11.18
N LYS A 186 -2.35 -21.94 10.30
CA LYS A 186 -2.16 -20.71 9.53
C LYS A 186 -1.99 -19.50 10.45
N ARG A 187 -2.83 -19.36 11.48
CA ARG A 187 -2.72 -18.25 12.44
C ARG A 187 -1.38 -18.24 13.16
N GLN A 188 -0.92 -19.39 13.64
CA GLN A 188 0.39 -19.53 14.29
C GLN A 188 1.52 -19.19 13.33
N GLN A 189 1.43 -19.62 12.07
CA GLN A 189 2.39 -19.27 11.04
C GLN A 189 2.44 -17.76 10.79
N LEU A 190 1.28 -17.10 10.65
CA LEU A 190 1.21 -15.65 10.46
C LEU A 190 1.81 -14.89 11.66
N GLN A 191 1.54 -15.32 12.88
CA GLN A 191 2.14 -14.73 14.09
C GLN A 191 3.66 -14.92 14.10
N ALA A 192 4.15 -16.12 13.80
CA ALA A 192 5.59 -16.38 13.73
C ALA A 192 6.28 -15.53 12.64
N HIS A 193 5.64 -15.34 11.49
CA HIS A 193 6.15 -14.45 10.45
C HIS A 193 6.16 -12.99 10.93
N PHE A 194 5.08 -12.54 11.58
CA PHE A 194 4.97 -11.20 12.14
C PHE A 194 6.08 -10.91 13.15
N ASP A 195 6.29 -11.78 14.13
CA ASP A 195 7.28 -11.61 15.19
C ASP A 195 8.71 -11.48 14.64
N VAL A 196 9.03 -12.21 13.57
CA VAL A 196 10.33 -12.10 12.90
C VAL A 196 10.45 -10.77 12.12
N LYS A 197 9.41 -10.36 11.40
CA LYS A 197 9.48 -9.20 10.51
C LYS A 197 9.31 -7.88 11.24
N VAL A 198 8.54 -7.83 12.33
CA VAL A 198 8.32 -6.61 13.12
C VAL A 198 9.63 -6.09 13.70
N ASN A 199 10.51 -6.99 14.16
CA ASN A 199 11.83 -6.65 14.68
C ASN A 199 12.77 -6.04 13.62
N LYS A 200 12.59 -6.41 12.34
CA LYS A 200 13.48 -5.98 11.25
C LYS A 200 12.96 -4.76 10.49
N TYR A 201 11.64 -4.67 10.32
CA TYR A 201 11.00 -3.70 9.43
C TYR A 201 9.86 -2.93 10.10
N GLY A 202 9.48 -3.29 11.32
CA GLY A 202 8.27 -2.79 11.95
C GLY A 202 8.34 -1.31 12.30
N PHE A 203 9.47 -0.88 12.85
CA PHE A 203 9.58 0.44 13.47
C PHE A 203 10.85 1.19 13.06
N ILE A 204 10.74 2.52 12.95
CA ILE A 204 11.86 3.42 12.71
C ILE A 204 11.94 4.52 13.77
N ASN A 205 13.16 4.94 14.07
CA ASN A 205 13.44 6.07 14.95
C ASN A 205 13.59 7.34 14.10
N LEU A 206 12.56 8.16 14.07
CA LEU A 206 12.63 9.48 13.45
C LEU A 206 13.04 10.50 14.50
N LYS A 207 14.26 11.03 14.38
CA LYS A 207 14.63 12.28 15.05
C LYS A 207 14.24 13.43 14.11
N MET A 208 13.25 14.21 14.49
CA MET A 208 13.00 15.49 13.84
C MET A 208 14.14 16.43 14.27
N ILE A 209 14.87 16.98 13.30
CA ILE A 209 15.86 18.04 13.52
C ILE A 209 15.11 19.38 13.46
#